data_AF-A0A953LCA7-F1
#
_entry.id   AF-A0A953LCA7-F1
#
_cell.length_a   1.000
_cell.length_b   1.000
_cell.length_c   1.000
_cell.angle_alpha   90.00
_cell.angle_beta   90.00
_cell.angle_gamma   90.00
#
_symmetry.space_group_name_H-M   'P 1'
#
loop_
_entity.id
_entity.type
_entity.pdbx_description
1 polymer ?
#
loop_
_entity_poly.entity_id
_entity_poly.type
_entity_poly.pdbx_seq_one_letter_code
_entity_poly.pdbx_strand_id
1 'polypeptide(L)'
;MKPYHSIKFLFLIFSMMVTMSAMAHVNLKSPKGGETLDPGATVKIEWEETIAQVTQNWDLYFSTDGGKTYEALKLDINVKTLAYDWIVPSTATKEARIRVVEDNAGDDYSDESGDFTIAGTSTASEKVLEHIDITLYPNPATNYVHINTSQSALPIEDVLVSENLGRKVSAQISVREHITNEYYLAVSNWPPGIYFISIVVSNGVVVRKLVIQ
;
A
#
# COMPACT_ATOMS: atom_id res chain seq x y z
N MET A 1 20.21 -40.88 63.74
CA MET A 1 19.84 -39.86 64.75
C MET A 1 19.88 -38.50 64.05
N LYS A 2 18.77 -37.76 64.14
CA LYS A 2 18.40 -36.43 63.60
C LYS A 2 19.45 -35.30 63.89
N PRO A 3 19.34 -34.03 63.39
CA PRO A 3 18.57 -33.46 62.26
C PRO A 3 19.12 -32.14 61.57
N TYR A 4 18.33 -31.60 60.61
CA TYR A 4 18.10 -30.19 60.17
C TYR A 4 19.20 -29.35 59.48
N HIS A 5 18.93 -28.87 58.25
CA HIS A 5 18.51 -27.47 58.02
C HIS A 5 17.87 -27.26 56.64
N SER A 6 16.76 -26.52 56.64
CA SER A 6 16.03 -26.02 55.47
C SER A 6 16.69 -24.74 54.97
N ILE A 7 16.93 -24.61 53.67
CA ILE A 7 17.08 -23.32 53.00
C ILE A 7 16.10 -23.28 51.83
N LYS A 8 15.00 -22.55 52.04
CA LYS A 8 14.23 -21.90 50.96
C LYS A 8 15.06 -20.70 50.48
N PHE A 9 15.10 -20.47 49.17
CA PHE A 9 15.39 -19.22 48.41
C PHE A 9 15.84 -19.70 47.01
N LEU A 10 15.42 -19.22 45.84
CA LEU A 10 14.60 -18.10 45.42
C LEU A 10 14.39 -18.32 43.91
N PHE A 11 13.15 -18.26 43.42
CA PHE A 11 12.90 -18.06 41.99
C PHE A 11 13.38 -16.65 41.64
N LEU A 12 14.45 -16.53 40.86
CA LEU A 12 14.62 -15.44 39.89
C LEU A 12 15.88 -15.71 39.05
N ILE A 13 15.72 -16.22 37.84
CA ILE A 13 16.61 -15.83 36.75
C ILE A 13 15.72 -15.10 35.75
N PHE A 14 15.31 -13.90 36.15
CA PHE A 14 14.86 -12.89 35.21
C PHE A 14 16.09 -12.58 34.36
N SER A 15 16.12 -13.13 33.15
CA SER A 15 17.13 -12.85 32.13
C SER A 15 17.13 -11.34 31.88
N MET A 16 18.02 -10.64 32.56
CA MET A 16 18.28 -9.22 32.39
C MET A 16 18.87 -9.03 30.99
N MET A 17 18.02 -8.76 30.00
CA MET A 17 18.46 -8.10 28.78
C MET A 17 18.99 -6.73 29.19
N VAL A 18 20.31 -6.62 29.36
CA VAL A 18 20.96 -5.32 29.38
C VAL A 18 21.02 -4.88 27.92
N THR A 19 20.01 -4.16 27.47
CA THR A 19 20.19 -3.38 26.25
C THR A 19 21.03 -2.17 26.63
N MET A 20 22.25 -2.10 26.10
CA MET A 20 22.94 -0.82 26.03
C MET A 20 22.08 0.05 25.11
N SER A 21 21.27 0.94 25.67
CA SER A 21 20.87 2.11 24.90
C SER A 21 22.16 2.89 24.71
N ALA A 22 22.75 2.82 23.51
CA ALA A 22 23.40 4.02 23.00
C ALA A 22 22.39 5.13 23.22
N MET A 23 22.79 6.21 23.90
CA MET A 23 21.88 7.28 24.24
C MET A 23 21.28 7.79 22.93
N ALA A 24 20.02 7.47 22.65
CA ALA A 24 19.35 8.00 21.47
C ALA A 24 19.15 9.49 21.73
N HIS A 25 19.71 10.35 20.87
CA HIS A 25 19.50 11.81 20.91
C HIS A 25 18.26 12.24 20.12
N VAL A 26 17.79 11.34 19.25
CA VAL A 26 16.60 11.48 18.42
C VAL A 26 15.68 10.30 18.68
N ASN A 27 14.38 10.56 18.72
CA ASN A 27 13.35 9.53 18.74
C ASN A 27 12.29 9.85 17.68
N LEU A 28 12.22 9.02 16.64
CA LEU A 28 11.19 9.10 15.59
C LEU A 28 9.87 8.56 16.15
N LYS A 29 8.88 9.40 16.42
CA LYS A 29 7.59 9.00 17.02
C LYS A 29 6.59 8.41 16.03
N SER A 30 6.64 8.80 14.77
CA SER A 30 5.75 8.32 13.72
C SER A 30 6.38 8.55 12.35
N PRO A 31 6.28 7.60 11.40
CA PRO A 31 5.87 6.19 11.60
C PRO A 31 6.86 5.42 12.49
N LYS A 32 6.40 4.40 13.22
CA LYS A 32 7.27 3.54 14.05
C LYS A 32 7.52 2.17 13.44
N GLY A 33 6.71 1.73 12.49
CA GLY A 33 6.80 0.42 11.85
C GLY A 33 5.55 -0.43 12.11
N GLY A 34 5.22 -1.29 11.14
CA GLY A 34 4.05 -2.16 11.16
C GLY A 34 2.76 -1.51 10.66
N GLU A 35 2.74 -0.21 10.38
CA GLU A 35 1.60 0.46 9.79
C GLU A 35 1.33 0.00 8.34
N THR A 36 0.10 0.19 7.88
CA THR A 36 -0.25 0.13 6.46
C THR A 36 -0.74 1.52 6.05
N LEU A 37 -0.04 2.15 5.12
CA LEU A 37 -0.31 3.51 4.66
C LEU A 37 -0.85 3.47 3.24
N ASP A 38 -1.93 4.22 3.01
CA ASP A 38 -2.54 4.36 1.68
C ASP A 38 -1.76 5.39 0.84
N PRO A 39 -1.45 5.08 -0.44
CA PRO A 39 -0.86 6.04 -1.36
C PRO A 39 -1.65 7.33 -1.47
N GLY A 40 -0.94 8.46 -1.52
CA GLY A 40 -1.53 9.79 -1.63
C GLY A 40 -2.13 10.32 -0.32
N ALA A 41 -2.20 9.51 0.74
CA ALA A 41 -2.54 9.99 2.06
C ALA A 41 -1.44 10.94 2.57
N THR A 42 -1.85 11.96 3.32
CA THR A 42 -0.92 12.79 4.08
C THR A 42 -0.71 12.16 5.46
N VAL A 43 0.52 11.73 5.72
CA VAL A 43 0.96 11.15 7.00
C VAL A 43 1.93 12.12 7.66
N LYS A 44 1.72 12.38 8.95
CA LYS A 44 2.63 13.22 9.73
C LYS A 44 3.81 12.38 10.22
N ILE A 45 4.99 12.73 9.76
CA ILE A 45 6.26 12.27 10.32
C ILE A 45 6.53 13.12 11.55
N GLU A 46 6.68 12.51 12.71
CA GLU A 46 6.93 13.22 13.98
C GLU A 46 8.15 12.63 14.66
N TRP A 47 9.00 13.48 15.22
CA TRP A 47 10.15 13.08 16.00
C TRP A 47 10.30 13.96 17.23
N GLU A 48 11.25 13.65 18.08
CA GLU A 48 11.67 14.50 19.19
C GLU A 48 13.16 14.40 19.42
N GLU A 49 13.72 15.50 19.87
CA GLU A 49 15.04 15.55 20.49
C GLU A 49 14.90 15.02 21.92
N THR A 50 15.59 13.92 22.22
CA THR A 50 15.59 13.30 23.54
C THR A 50 16.73 13.83 24.42
N ILE A 51 17.81 14.34 23.80
CA ILE A 51 18.95 14.94 24.49
C ILE A 51 19.33 16.23 23.78
N ALA A 52 19.25 17.35 24.52
CA ALA A 52 19.50 18.67 23.97
C ALA A 52 20.97 18.88 23.57
N GLN A 53 21.22 19.31 22.32
CA GLN A 53 22.54 19.67 21.82
C GLN A 53 22.51 20.79 20.76
N VAL A 54 23.66 21.12 20.16
CA VAL A 54 23.76 22.17 19.13
C VAL A 54 23.39 21.58 17.77
N THR A 55 22.12 21.23 17.61
CA THR A 55 21.54 20.77 16.35
C THR A 55 21.53 21.90 15.33
N GLN A 56 22.04 21.62 14.13
CA GLN A 56 22.03 22.59 13.02
C GLN A 56 20.70 22.52 12.28
N ASN A 57 20.28 21.32 11.91
CA ASN A 57 19.06 21.07 11.14
C ASN A 57 18.59 19.60 11.32
N TRP A 58 17.45 19.28 10.72
CA TRP A 58 16.99 17.90 10.56
C TRP A 58 16.91 17.50 9.09
N ASP A 59 17.26 16.25 8.83
CA ASP A 59 17.10 15.63 7.52
C ASP A 59 16.17 14.42 7.62
N LEU A 60 15.24 14.31 6.68
CA LEU A 60 14.31 13.19 6.56
C LEU A 60 14.60 12.39 5.30
N TYR A 61 14.66 11.08 5.48
CA TYR A 61 14.89 10.12 4.41
C TYR A 61 13.81 9.03 4.40
N PHE A 62 13.59 8.48 3.21
CA PHE A 62 12.64 7.42 2.95
C PHE A 62 13.31 6.27 2.20
N SER A 63 13.02 5.05 2.60
CA SER A 63 13.46 3.82 1.95
C SER A 63 12.24 3.01 1.52
N THR A 64 12.37 2.28 0.40
CA THR A 64 11.38 1.29 -0.06
C THR A 64 11.89 -0.15 0.00
N ASP A 65 13.14 -0.37 0.43
CA ASP A 65 13.89 -1.62 0.30
C ASP A 65 14.48 -2.15 1.62
N GLY A 66 13.83 -1.81 2.74
CA GLY A 66 14.21 -2.24 4.08
C GLY A 66 15.45 -1.53 4.60
N GLY A 67 15.71 -0.31 4.11
CA GLY A 67 16.84 0.52 4.54
C GLY A 67 18.17 0.19 3.85
N LYS A 68 18.16 -0.50 2.71
CA LYS A 68 19.40 -0.71 1.91
C LYS A 68 19.76 0.56 1.15
N THR A 69 18.76 1.28 0.68
CA THR A 69 18.90 2.59 0.04
C THR A 69 17.90 3.58 0.63
N TYR A 70 18.29 4.86 0.65
CA TYR A 70 17.48 5.96 1.17
C TYR A 70 17.47 7.12 0.19
N GLU A 71 16.28 7.66 -0.07
CA GLU A 71 16.05 8.90 -0.81
C GLU A 71 15.73 10.03 0.18
N ALA A 72 16.22 11.23 -0.10
CA ALA A 72 15.91 12.40 0.73
C ALA A 72 14.44 12.82 0.50
N LEU A 73 13.64 12.84 1.56
CA LEU A 73 12.32 13.47 1.53
C LEU A 73 12.43 14.98 1.68
N LYS A 74 13.22 15.41 2.66
CA LYS A 74 13.42 16.82 2.95
C LYS A 74 14.72 17.00 3.74
N LEU A 75 15.56 17.91 3.26
CA LEU A 75 16.81 18.29 3.92
C LEU A 75 16.71 19.69 4.53
N ASP A 76 17.65 20.00 5.42
CA ASP A 76 17.86 21.31 6.05
C ASP A 76 16.61 21.84 6.78
N ILE A 77 15.86 20.96 7.44
CA ILE A 77 14.67 21.34 8.20
C ILE A 77 15.11 22.15 9.42
N ASN A 78 14.44 23.27 9.68
CA ASN A 78 14.72 24.12 10.84
C ASN A 78 14.72 23.30 12.14
N VAL A 79 15.75 23.48 12.97
CA VAL A 79 15.93 22.76 14.25
C VAL A 79 14.70 22.77 15.17
N LYS A 80 13.86 23.82 15.14
CA LYS A 80 12.66 23.90 15.98
C LYS A 80 11.46 23.11 15.46
N THR A 81 11.54 22.60 14.22
CA THR A 81 10.50 21.80 13.60
C THR A 81 10.72 20.34 13.98
N LEU A 82 9.69 19.72 14.57
CA LEU A 82 9.71 18.32 15.02
C LEU A 82 8.64 17.46 14.32
N ALA A 83 8.06 17.99 13.24
CA ALA A 83 7.08 17.28 12.44
C ALA A 83 7.11 17.73 10.98
N TYR A 84 6.77 16.81 10.07
CA TYR A 84 6.69 17.04 8.64
C TYR A 84 5.48 16.31 8.05
N ASP A 85 4.64 17.02 7.31
CA ASP A 85 3.51 16.42 6.60
C ASP A 85 4.01 15.80 5.28
N TRP A 86 4.02 14.47 5.23
CA TRP A 86 4.53 13.69 4.11
C TRP A 86 3.37 13.10 3.30
N ILE A 87 3.46 13.20 1.97
CA ILE A 87 2.51 12.53 1.06
C ILE A 87 3.09 11.16 0.72
N VAL A 88 2.37 10.11 1.09
CA VAL A 88 2.78 8.72 0.87
C VAL A 88 2.88 8.46 -0.65
N PRO A 89 4.02 7.99 -1.18
CA PRO A 89 4.19 7.70 -2.60
C PRO A 89 3.37 6.47 -3.02
N SER A 90 3.16 6.29 -4.32
CA SER A 90 2.42 5.15 -4.87
C SER A 90 3.25 3.87 -5.04
N THR A 91 4.54 3.89 -4.69
CA THR A 91 5.42 2.73 -4.77
C THR A 91 5.06 1.72 -3.69
N ALA A 92 4.35 0.66 -4.08
CA ALA A 92 3.95 -0.42 -3.19
C ALA A 92 5.17 -1.16 -2.61
N THR A 93 5.22 -1.32 -1.29
CA THR A 93 6.26 -2.10 -0.61
C THR A 93 5.81 -2.49 0.79
N LYS A 94 6.38 -3.58 1.33
CA LYS A 94 6.23 -3.99 2.74
C LYS A 94 7.45 -3.63 3.59
N GLU A 95 8.47 -3.06 2.95
CA GLU A 95 9.78 -2.79 3.55
C GLU A 95 10.06 -1.27 3.52
N ALA A 96 9.01 -0.44 3.61
CA ALA A 96 9.19 1.00 3.68
C ALA A 96 9.74 1.41 5.05
N ARG A 97 10.64 2.41 5.07
CA ARG A 97 11.17 2.99 6.30
C ARG A 97 11.32 4.50 6.20
N ILE A 98 11.18 5.18 7.34
CA ILE A 98 11.54 6.58 7.52
C ILE A 98 12.77 6.64 8.42
N ARG A 99 13.73 7.49 8.08
CA ARG A 99 14.85 7.86 8.93
C ARG A 99 14.86 9.36 9.14
N VAL A 100 15.05 9.77 10.38
CA VAL A 100 15.34 11.15 10.75
C VAL A 100 16.80 11.23 11.18
N VAL A 101 17.51 12.22 10.66
CA VAL A 101 18.89 12.53 11.03
C VAL A 101 18.90 13.91 11.65
N GLU A 102 19.57 14.01 12.78
CA GLU A 102 19.93 15.24 13.47
C GLU A 102 21.35 15.61 13.09
N ASP A 103 21.46 16.59 12.18
CA ASP A 103 22.75 17.12 11.73
C ASP A 103 23.30 18.07 12.79
N ASN A 104 24.52 17.80 13.23
CA ASN A 104 25.19 18.54 14.29
C ASN A 104 26.57 19.04 13.83
N ALA A 105 27.09 20.05 14.53
CA ALA A 105 28.48 20.49 14.30
C ALA A 105 29.55 19.41 14.60
N GLY A 106 29.17 18.34 15.30
CA GLY A 106 30.01 17.22 15.69
C GLY A 106 29.55 15.92 15.06
N ASP A 107 29.12 14.97 15.90
CA ASP A 107 28.58 13.69 15.45
C ASP A 107 27.08 13.82 15.15
N ASP A 108 26.63 13.25 14.05
CA ASP A 108 25.21 13.15 13.71
C ASP A 108 24.54 12.01 14.48
N TYR A 109 23.26 12.21 14.78
CA TYR A 109 22.43 11.20 15.43
C TYR A 109 21.22 10.91 14.55
N SER A 110 20.68 9.70 14.67
CA SER A 110 19.51 9.33 13.88
C SER A 110 18.65 8.32 14.62
N ASP A 111 17.37 8.31 14.25
CA ASP A 111 16.45 7.22 14.55
C ASP A 111 15.71 6.83 13.27
N GLU A 112 15.27 5.58 13.21
CA GLU A 112 14.55 5.04 12.06
C GLU A 112 13.37 4.19 12.49
N SER A 113 12.35 4.17 11.63
CA SER A 113 11.19 3.30 11.82
C SER A 113 11.58 1.84 11.58
N GLY A 114 10.80 0.92 12.15
CA GLY A 114 10.71 -0.43 11.60
C GLY A 114 10.07 -0.42 10.20
N ASP A 115 10.03 -1.59 9.56
CA ASP A 115 9.35 -1.77 8.28
C ASP A 115 7.85 -1.49 8.42
N PHE A 116 7.31 -0.64 7.54
CA PHE A 116 5.87 -0.45 7.36
C PHE A 116 5.47 -0.73 5.89
N THR A 117 4.17 -0.90 5.68
CA THR A 117 3.61 -1.20 4.36
C THR A 117 3.07 0.07 3.72
N ILE A 118 3.50 0.35 2.49
CA ILE A 118 2.75 1.23 1.58
C ILE A 118 1.86 0.31 0.76
N ALA A 119 0.55 0.43 0.96
CA ALA A 119 -0.42 -0.31 0.18
C ALA A 119 -0.18 -0.01 -1.30
N GLY A 120 -0.22 -1.04 -2.15
CA GLY A 120 -0.27 -0.75 -3.58
C GLY A 120 -1.57 0.00 -3.86
N THR A 121 -1.52 1.04 -4.69
CA THR A 121 -2.74 1.40 -5.39
C THR A 121 -3.14 0.16 -6.18
N SER A 122 -4.29 -0.43 -5.87
CA SER A 122 -4.91 -1.39 -6.79
C SER A 122 -5.43 -0.62 -8.01
N THR A 123 -4.54 0.06 -8.74
CA THR A 123 -4.49 -0.13 -10.17
C THR A 123 -3.79 -1.46 -10.31
N ALA A 124 -4.57 -2.53 -10.17
CA ALA A 124 -4.06 -3.86 -10.33
C ALA A 124 -3.21 -3.86 -11.61
N SER A 125 -1.91 -4.15 -11.47
CA SER A 125 -1.17 -4.80 -12.55
C SER A 125 -1.76 -6.19 -12.60
N GLU A 126 -2.97 -6.20 -13.10
CA GLU A 126 -3.91 -7.27 -13.02
C GLU A 126 -3.44 -8.16 -14.16
N LYS A 127 -2.89 -9.32 -13.80
CA LYS A 127 -2.35 -10.28 -14.77
C LYS A 127 -3.38 -10.40 -15.88
N VAL A 128 -3.07 -9.90 -17.08
CA VAL A 128 -3.97 -9.99 -18.21
C VAL A 128 -4.02 -11.47 -18.57
N LEU A 129 -5.16 -12.09 -18.29
CA LEU A 129 -5.35 -13.51 -18.54
C LEU A 129 -5.77 -13.67 -20.00
N GLU A 130 -4.78 -13.90 -20.86
CA GLU A 130 -5.00 -14.09 -22.30
C GLU A 130 -5.83 -15.36 -22.62
N HIS A 131 -5.95 -16.29 -21.67
CA HIS A 131 -6.56 -17.62 -21.88
C HIS A 131 -7.83 -17.88 -21.06
N ILE A 132 -8.48 -16.86 -20.49
CA ILE A 132 -9.82 -17.03 -19.91
C ILE A 132 -10.88 -16.81 -20.98
N ASP A 133 -11.76 -17.80 -21.15
CA ASP A 133 -12.91 -17.80 -22.05
C ASP A 133 -14.07 -16.96 -21.50
N ILE A 134 -13.84 -15.64 -21.44
CA ILE A 134 -14.93 -14.66 -21.30
C ILE A 134 -15.19 -14.02 -22.65
N THR A 135 -16.46 -13.99 -23.07
CA THR A 135 -16.86 -13.46 -24.38
C THR A 135 -17.91 -12.36 -24.25
N LEU A 136 -17.88 -11.41 -25.19
CA LEU A 136 -18.83 -10.32 -25.31
C LEU A 136 -19.69 -10.51 -26.55
N TYR A 137 -21.02 -10.58 -26.40
CA TYR A 137 -21.93 -10.65 -27.54
C TYR A 137 -23.23 -9.85 -27.31
N PRO A 138 -23.81 -9.23 -28.34
CA PRO A 138 -23.25 -9.07 -29.67
C PRO A 138 -22.04 -8.11 -29.66
N ASN A 139 -21.19 -8.24 -30.68
CA ASN A 139 -20.13 -7.27 -30.97
C ASN A 139 -20.01 -7.18 -32.50
N PRO A 140 -20.44 -6.07 -33.15
CA PRO A 140 -20.88 -4.80 -32.57
C PRO A 140 -22.20 -4.85 -31.78
N ALA A 141 -22.42 -3.88 -30.88
CA ALA A 141 -23.60 -3.78 -30.03
C ALA A 141 -24.28 -2.41 -30.09
N THR A 142 -25.60 -2.40 -29.92
CA THR A 142 -26.42 -1.15 -29.92
C THR A 142 -27.18 -0.94 -28.61
N ASN A 143 -27.69 -2.00 -27.96
CA ASN A 143 -28.56 -1.85 -26.77
C ASN A 143 -27.94 -2.41 -25.49
N TYR A 144 -27.49 -3.65 -25.56
CA TYR A 144 -26.85 -4.35 -24.44
C TYR A 144 -25.79 -5.32 -24.98
N VAL A 145 -24.88 -5.72 -24.09
CA VAL A 145 -23.88 -6.76 -24.34
C VAL A 145 -23.97 -7.80 -23.23
N HIS A 146 -24.07 -9.07 -23.60
CA HIS A 146 -23.87 -10.18 -22.70
C HIS A 146 -22.39 -10.39 -22.44
N ILE A 147 -22.05 -10.60 -21.17
CA ILE A 147 -20.75 -11.07 -20.73
C ILE A 147 -20.93 -12.53 -20.34
N ASN A 148 -20.44 -13.45 -21.18
CA ASN A 148 -20.55 -14.87 -20.92
C ASN A 148 -19.28 -15.40 -20.25
N THR A 149 -19.48 -16.00 -19.09
CA THR A 149 -18.45 -16.55 -18.19
C THR A 149 -18.52 -18.08 -18.07
N SER A 150 -19.35 -18.75 -18.88
CA SER A 150 -19.77 -20.15 -18.67
C SER A 150 -18.63 -21.18 -18.63
N GLN A 151 -17.43 -20.84 -19.12
CA GLN A 151 -16.25 -21.71 -19.07
C GLN A 151 -15.24 -21.33 -17.98
N SER A 152 -15.34 -20.14 -17.39
CA SER A 152 -14.40 -19.66 -16.38
C SER A 152 -14.81 -19.98 -14.95
N ALA A 153 -16.11 -20.18 -14.66
CA ALA A 153 -16.67 -20.41 -13.31
C ALA A 153 -16.27 -19.39 -12.21
N LEU A 154 -15.60 -18.30 -12.58
CA LEU A 154 -15.19 -17.25 -11.66
C LEU A 154 -16.29 -16.18 -11.57
N PRO A 155 -16.65 -15.74 -10.35
CA PRO A 155 -17.51 -14.58 -10.20
C PRO A 155 -16.80 -13.36 -10.77
N ILE A 156 -17.53 -12.54 -11.53
CA ILE A 156 -17.06 -11.20 -11.91
C ILE A 156 -17.11 -10.34 -10.65
N GLU A 157 -15.96 -9.78 -10.28
CA GLU A 157 -15.83 -8.86 -9.14
C GLU A 157 -16.12 -7.41 -9.56
N ASP A 158 -15.70 -7.02 -10.78
CA ASP A 158 -15.94 -5.68 -11.34
C ASP A 158 -15.85 -5.69 -12.88
N VAL A 159 -16.39 -4.65 -13.55
CA VAL A 159 -16.17 -4.37 -14.98
C VAL A 159 -15.86 -2.90 -15.19
N LEU A 160 -14.65 -2.62 -15.69
CA LEU A 160 -14.18 -1.27 -16.01
C LEU A 160 -14.26 -1.01 -17.51
N VAL A 161 -14.74 0.16 -17.90
CA VAL A 161 -14.88 0.55 -19.30
C VAL A 161 -13.91 1.68 -19.61
N SER A 162 -13.18 1.57 -20.72
CA SER A 162 -12.31 2.61 -21.23
C SER A 162 -12.52 2.87 -22.72
N GLU A 163 -12.36 4.12 -23.12
CA GLU A 163 -12.33 4.52 -24.54
C GLU A 163 -10.92 4.34 -25.15
N ASN A 164 -10.77 4.60 -26.45
CA ASN A 164 -9.50 4.47 -27.20
C ASN A 164 -8.32 5.35 -26.70
N LEU A 165 -8.56 6.29 -25.78
CA LEU A 165 -7.55 7.15 -25.15
C LEU A 165 -7.32 6.84 -23.66
N GLY A 166 -7.80 5.69 -23.16
CA GLY A 166 -7.59 5.27 -21.77
C GLY A 166 -8.41 6.04 -20.72
N ARG A 167 -9.29 6.95 -21.16
CA ARG A 167 -10.26 7.61 -20.29
C ARG A 167 -11.21 6.55 -19.72
N LYS A 168 -11.19 6.38 -18.39
CA LYS A 168 -12.15 5.54 -17.66
C LYS A 168 -13.54 6.16 -17.81
N VAL A 169 -14.49 5.39 -18.30
CA VAL A 169 -15.91 5.74 -18.33
C VAL A 169 -16.57 4.87 -17.25
N SER A 170 -17.10 5.48 -16.20
CA SER A 170 -17.88 4.74 -15.21
C SER A 170 -19.14 4.20 -15.90
N ALA A 171 -19.25 2.88 -16.03
CA ALA A 171 -20.45 2.22 -16.52
C ALA A 171 -21.19 1.59 -15.34
N GLN A 172 -22.52 1.70 -15.34
CA GLN A 172 -23.35 0.93 -14.42
C GLN A 172 -23.59 -0.46 -15.02
N ILE A 173 -23.03 -1.49 -14.40
CA ILE A 173 -23.32 -2.89 -14.75
C ILE A 173 -24.63 -3.25 -14.06
N SER A 174 -25.58 -3.80 -14.79
CA SER A 174 -26.77 -4.40 -14.19
C SER A 174 -26.60 -5.92 -14.13
N VAL A 175 -26.51 -6.45 -12.92
CA VAL A 175 -26.53 -7.90 -12.67
C VAL A 175 -27.98 -8.31 -12.48
N ARG A 176 -28.48 -9.25 -13.28
CA ARG A 176 -29.71 -9.98 -12.91
C ARG A 176 -29.30 -11.11 -11.96
N GLU A 177 -29.34 -10.87 -10.65
CA GLU A 177 -29.07 -11.94 -9.68
C GLU A 177 -30.21 -12.97 -9.67
N HIS A 178 -29.86 -14.26 -9.83
CA HIS A 178 -29.83 -15.26 -8.74
C HIS A 178 -29.80 -16.72 -9.24
N ILE A 179 -29.85 -16.99 -10.56
CA ILE A 179 -30.02 -18.38 -11.05
C ILE A 179 -29.15 -18.77 -12.27
N THR A 180 -28.54 -17.83 -13.02
CA THR A 180 -27.98 -18.17 -14.36
C THR A 180 -26.57 -17.68 -14.73
N ASN A 181 -25.80 -16.97 -13.88
CA ASN A 181 -24.49 -16.40 -14.26
C ASN A 181 -24.53 -15.55 -15.56
N GLU A 182 -25.65 -14.87 -15.82
CA GLU A 182 -25.80 -14.01 -17.00
C GLU A 182 -25.59 -12.54 -16.63
N TYR A 183 -24.53 -11.96 -17.18
CA TYR A 183 -24.16 -10.56 -16.95
C TYR A 183 -24.46 -9.73 -18.19
N TYR A 184 -24.97 -8.51 -17.98
CA TYR A 184 -25.35 -7.60 -19.05
C TYR A 184 -24.74 -6.21 -18.84
N LEU A 185 -24.26 -5.62 -19.93
CA LEU A 185 -23.80 -4.24 -19.97
C LEU A 185 -24.74 -3.43 -20.86
N ALA A 186 -25.47 -2.48 -20.27
CA ALA A 186 -26.34 -1.58 -21.04
C ALA A 186 -25.47 -0.53 -21.76
N VAL A 187 -25.55 -0.52 -23.09
CA VAL A 187 -24.71 0.34 -23.95
C VAL A 187 -25.55 1.27 -24.83
N SER A 188 -26.88 1.25 -24.71
CA SER A 188 -27.81 2.05 -25.53
C SER A 188 -27.57 3.56 -25.53
N ASN A 189 -26.93 4.07 -24.47
CA ASN A 189 -26.65 5.49 -24.31
C ASN A 189 -25.18 5.83 -24.61
N TRP A 190 -24.38 4.88 -25.08
CA TRP A 190 -22.98 5.10 -25.37
C TRP A 190 -22.81 5.61 -26.81
N PRO A 191 -21.95 6.61 -27.05
CA PRO A 191 -21.60 7.01 -28.40
C PRO A 191 -21.06 5.84 -29.24
N PRO A 192 -21.31 5.83 -30.56
CA PRO A 192 -20.66 4.87 -31.45
C PRO A 192 -19.13 5.00 -31.35
N GLY A 193 -18.45 3.87 -31.24
CA GLY A 193 -17.02 3.88 -30.96
C GLY A 193 -16.44 2.53 -30.58
N ILE A 194 -15.12 2.54 -30.32
CA ILE A 194 -14.39 1.40 -29.80
C ILE A 194 -14.16 1.61 -28.32
N TYR A 195 -14.55 0.60 -27.55
CA TYR A 195 -14.37 0.54 -26.11
C TYR A 195 -13.55 -0.70 -25.73
N PHE A 196 -12.82 -0.60 -24.63
CA PHE A 196 -12.16 -1.73 -23.99
C PHE A 196 -12.88 -2.01 -22.67
N ILE A 197 -13.33 -3.25 -22.53
CA ILE A 197 -14.07 -3.74 -21.37
C ILE A 197 -13.10 -4.62 -20.59
N SER A 198 -12.73 -4.17 -19.40
CA SER A 198 -11.84 -4.87 -18.47
C SER A 198 -12.69 -5.58 -17.44
N ILE A 199 -12.70 -6.90 -17.47
CA ILE A 199 -13.55 -7.75 -16.64
C ILE A 199 -12.67 -8.31 -15.53
N VAL A 200 -12.90 -7.85 -14.30
CA VAL A 200 -12.14 -8.20 -13.11
C VAL A 200 -12.73 -9.48 -12.52
N VAL A 201 -11.86 -10.47 -12.32
CA VAL A 201 -12.16 -11.73 -11.64
C VAL A 201 -11.11 -11.98 -10.58
N SER A 202 -11.41 -12.84 -9.61
CA SER A 202 -10.55 -13.15 -8.45
C SER A 202 -9.06 -13.46 -8.73
N ASN A 203 -8.68 -13.79 -9.96
CA ASN A 203 -7.31 -14.12 -10.34
C ASN A 203 -6.70 -13.23 -11.46
N GLY A 204 -7.37 -12.17 -11.91
CA GLY A 204 -6.84 -11.24 -12.91
C GLY A 204 -7.90 -10.50 -13.73
N VAL A 205 -7.49 -9.88 -14.83
CA VAL A 205 -8.41 -9.22 -15.80
C VAL A 205 -8.51 -10.05 -17.04
N VAL A 206 -9.68 -9.95 -17.64
CA VAL A 206 -9.87 -10.18 -19.04
C VAL A 206 -10.26 -8.88 -19.74
N VAL A 207 -9.43 -8.42 -20.66
CA VAL A 207 -9.74 -7.26 -21.50
C VAL A 207 -10.35 -7.71 -22.82
N ARG A 208 -11.45 -7.07 -23.23
CA ARG A 208 -12.14 -7.32 -24.49
C ARG A 208 -12.44 -6.02 -25.21
N LYS A 209 -12.20 -6.02 -26.53
CA LYS A 209 -12.63 -4.93 -27.41
C LYS A 209 -14.12 -5.06 -27.69
N LEU A 210 -14.85 -3.96 -27.55
CA LEU A 210 -16.26 -3.84 -27.88
C LEU A 210 -16.47 -2.70 -28.88
N VAL A 211 -17.30 -2.93 -29.90
CA VAL A 211 -17.69 -1.92 -30.88
C VAL A 211 -19.14 -1.53 -30.61
N ILE A 212 -19.41 -0.24 -30.44
CA ILE A 212 -20.77 0.31 -30.31
C ILE A 212 -21.20 0.95 -31.63
N GLN A 213 -22.45 0.71 -32.03
CA GLN A 213 -23.09 1.21 -33.25
C GLN A 213 -24.44 1.86 -32.96
#